data_AF-A0A8D8ACX0-F1
#
_entry.id   AF-A0A8D8ACX0-F1
#
_cell.length_a   1.000
_cell.length_b   1.000
_cell.length_c   1.000
_cell.angle_alpha   90.00
_cell.angle_beta   90.00
_cell.angle_gamma   90.00
#
_symmetry.space_group_name_H-M   'P 1'
#
loop_
_entity.id
_entity.type
_entity.pdbx_description
1 polymer ?
#
loop_
_entity_poly.entity_id
_entity_poly.type
_entity_poly.pdbx_seq_one_letter_code
_entity_poly.pdbx_strand_id
1 'polypeptide(L)'
;MEQYYQINANDLYEDEISYELALRHLPVNVSLPTRMRNLRQALREPETEKVQLIEGYSLEEDYTIVPQNLQEIVHRMENNQPRGCWSRLVHYHKRVRRYVAGDRRTLDNQELLLDLINRLAIKYFNVDMNQFVPQRSSFWWSNHHTELKFLFASCQIQI
;
A
#
# COMPACT_ATOMS: atom_id res chain seq x y z
N MET A 1 16.57 2.25 14.19
CA MET A 1 16.57 2.75 12.81
C MET A 1 15.27 3.52 12.63
N GLU A 2 15.35 4.80 12.27
CA GLU A 2 14.16 5.54 11.84
C GLU A 2 13.66 4.89 10.55
N GLN A 3 12.50 4.23 10.60
CA GLN A 3 11.87 3.71 9.40
C GLN A 3 11.15 4.86 8.73
N TYR A 4 11.77 5.43 7.70
CA TYR A 4 11.13 6.45 6.88
C TYR A 4 9.95 5.82 6.13
N TYR A 5 8.81 6.52 6.11
CA TYR A 5 7.61 6.17 5.35
C TYR A 5 7.85 6.43 3.84
N GLN A 6 8.76 5.65 3.26
CA GLN A 6 9.27 5.78 1.90
C GLN A 6 9.25 4.44 1.17
N ILE A 7 8.97 4.52 -0.13
CA ILE A 7 9.05 3.39 -1.05
C ILE A 7 10.49 3.30 -1.57
N ASN A 8 11.07 2.12 -1.58
CA ASN A 8 12.33 1.79 -2.24
C ASN A 8 12.05 0.97 -3.51
N ALA A 9 12.40 1.52 -4.67
CA ALA A 9 12.18 0.88 -5.97
C ALA A 9 12.85 -0.49 -6.14
N ASN A 10 13.93 -0.77 -5.40
CA ASN A 10 14.61 -2.07 -5.49
C ASN A 10 13.87 -3.20 -4.77
N ASP A 11 12.90 -2.84 -3.93
CA ASP A 11 12.11 -3.80 -3.15
C ASP A 11 10.75 -4.09 -3.80
N LEU A 12 10.42 -3.40 -4.91
CA LEU A 12 9.17 -3.55 -5.62
C LEU A 12 9.24 -4.61 -6.72
N TYR A 13 8.10 -5.25 -6.97
CA TYR A 13 7.88 -6.11 -8.13
C TYR A 13 7.63 -5.31 -9.41
N GLU A 14 7.71 -6.00 -10.54
CA GLU A 14 7.66 -5.36 -11.86
C GLU A 14 6.32 -4.66 -12.13
N ASP A 15 5.21 -5.25 -11.68
CA ASP A 15 3.87 -4.68 -11.75
C ASP A 15 3.74 -3.46 -10.82
N GLU A 16 4.28 -3.53 -9.60
CA GLU A 16 4.32 -2.42 -8.63
C GLU A 16 5.15 -1.24 -9.14
N ILE A 17 6.30 -1.53 -9.79
CA ILE A 17 7.13 -0.53 -10.47
C ILE A 17 6.33 0.13 -11.58
N SER A 18 5.60 -0.65 -12.38
CA SER A 18 4.78 -0.13 -13.49
C SER A 18 3.69 0.79 -12.98
N TYR A 19 3.02 0.40 -11.90
CA TYR A 19 2.02 1.23 -11.21
C TYR A 19 2.63 2.56 -10.74
N GLU A 20 3.74 2.54 -9.99
CA GLU A 20 4.32 3.77 -9.44
C GLU A 20 4.90 4.69 -10.54
N LEU A 21 5.33 4.14 -11.68
CA LEU A 21 5.74 4.93 -12.84
C LEU A 21 4.54 5.57 -13.54
N ALA A 22 3.49 4.80 -13.80
CA ALA A 22 2.27 5.30 -14.43
C ALA A 22 1.66 6.44 -13.57
N LEU A 23 1.70 6.29 -12.25
CA LEU A 23 1.24 7.29 -11.27
C LEU A 23 1.99 8.63 -11.46
N ARG A 24 3.26 8.57 -11.83
CA ARG A 24 4.11 9.74 -12.04
C ARG A 24 4.16 10.19 -13.51
N HIS A 25 3.27 9.66 -14.35
CA HIS A 25 3.26 9.89 -15.79
C HIS A 25 4.62 9.59 -16.47
N LEU A 26 5.33 8.58 -15.97
CA LEU A 26 6.61 8.15 -16.50
C LEU A 26 6.43 6.95 -17.46
N PRO A 27 7.34 6.76 -18.44
CA PRO A 27 7.24 5.67 -19.40
C PRO A 27 7.26 4.27 -18.75
N VAL A 28 6.23 3.46 -19.02
CA VAL A 28 6.14 2.05 -18.58
C VAL A 28 6.57 1.06 -19.66
N ASN A 29 6.45 1.42 -20.95
CA ASN A 29 6.77 0.54 -22.09
C ASN A 29 8.27 0.53 -22.45
N VAL A 30 9.13 0.57 -21.42
CA VAL A 30 10.59 0.56 -21.56
C VAL A 30 11.18 -0.60 -20.75
N SER A 31 12.45 -0.92 -21.00
CA SER A 31 13.13 -2.01 -20.28
C SER A 31 13.04 -1.86 -18.75
N LEU A 32 12.97 -2.99 -18.03
CA LEU A 32 12.91 -2.99 -16.56
C LEU A 32 14.07 -2.18 -15.92
N PRO A 33 15.33 -2.28 -16.37
CA PRO A 33 16.41 -1.44 -15.85
C PRO A 33 16.14 0.06 -16.01
N THR A 34 15.57 0.48 -17.14
CA THR A 34 15.18 1.87 -17.38
C THR A 34 14.05 2.30 -16.45
N ARG A 35 13.02 1.46 -16.29
CA ARG A 35 11.90 1.69 -15.36
C ARG A 35 12.39 1.88 -13.91
N MET A 36 13.24 0.97 -13.43
CA MET A 36 13.81 1.07 -12.08
C MET A 36 14.64 2.35 -11.89
N ARG A 37 15.47 2.72 -12.88
CA ARG A 37 16.26 3.96 -12.82
C ARG A 37 15.37 5.19 -12.71
N ASN A 38 14.36 5.27 -13.56
CA ASN A 38 13.41 6.39 -13.58
C ASN A 38 12.65 6.47 -12.25
N LEU A 39 12.17 5.34 -11.73
CA LEU A 39 11.44 5.30 -10.47
C LEU A 39 12.31 5.72 -9.28
N ARG A 40 13.56 5.24 -9.21
CA ARG A 40 14.50 5.67 -8.14
C ARG A 40 14.73 7.18 -8.13
N GLN A 41 14.82 7.80 -9.31
CA GLN A 41 14.97 9.25 -9.40
C GLN A 41 13.71 9.95 -8.90
N ALA A 42 12.54 9.51 -9.36
CA ALA A 42 11.28 10.14 -9.03
C ALA A 42 10.86 9.95 -7.56
N LEU A 43 11.27 8.87 -6.90
CA LEU A 43 11.02 8.63 -5.48
C LEU A 43 11.86 9.49 -4.54
N ARG A 44 12.86 10.23 -5.05
CA ARG A 44 13.63 11.21 -4.26
C ARG A 44 12.87 12.51 -4.07
N GLU A 45 11.92 12.79 -4.94
CA GLU A 45 11.10 13.98 -4.87
C GLU A 45 9.95 13.77 -3.87
N PRO A 46 9.59 14.79 -3.07
CA PRO A 46 8.45 14.70 -2.19
C PRO A 46 7.18 14.44 -3.01
N GLU A 47 6.33 13.57 -2.48
CA GLU A 47 5.08 13.20 -3.13
C GLU A 47 4.16 14.44 -3.17
N THR A 48 3.81 14.89 -4.37
CA THR A 48 2.83 15.98 -4.54
C THR A 48 1.43 15.44 -4.30
N GLU A 49 0.63 16.10 -3.48
CA GLU A 49 -0.71 15.63 -3.03
C GLU A 49 -1.74 15.46 -4.16
N LYS A 50 -1.43 15.86 -5.39
CA LYS A 50 -2.36 15.91 -6.51
C LYS A 50 -2.00 14.91 -7.60
N VAL A 51 -1.84 13.64 -7.24
CA VAL A 51 -1.71 12.62 -8.26
C VAL A 51 -3.08 12.07 -8.61
N GLN A 52 -3.56 12.41 -9.81
CA GLN A 52 -4.77 11.81 -10.36
C GLN A 52 -4.49 10.34 -10.64
N LEU A 53 -5.42 9.47 -10.23
CA LEU A 53 -5.33 8.04 -10.47
C LEU A 53 -5.32 7.77 -11.99
N ILE A 54 -4.53 6.78 -12.39
CA ILE A 54 -4.40 6.38 -13.79
C ILE A 54 -5.56 5.45 -14.14
N GLU A 55 -6.08 5.56 -15.35
CA GLU A 55 -7.01 4.59 -15.92
C GLU A 55 -6.40 3.17 -15.90
N GLY A 56 -7.22 2.18 -15.52
CA GLY A 56 -6.80 0.76 -15.44
C GLY A 56 -6.34 0.29 -14.05
N TYR A 57 -6.43 1.13 -13.02
CA TYR A 57 -6.29 0.71 -11.63
C TYR A 57 -7.51 1.13 -10.80
N SER A 58 -8.24 0.16 -10.26
CA SER A 58 -9.41 0.39 -9.42
C SER A 58 -9.22 -0.13 -8.00
N LEU A 59 -9.98 0.44 -7.05
CA LEU A 59 -9.99 -0.10 -5.68
C LEU A 59 -10.57 -1.53 -5.65
N GLU A 60 -11.53 -1.85 -6.53
CA GLU A 60 -12.15 -3.17 -6.59
C GLU A 60 -11.14 -4.27 -6.96
N GLU A 61 -10.26 -3.99 -7.93
CA GLU A 61 -9.15 -4.88 -8.28
C GLU A 61 -8.15 -4.99 -7.12
N ASP A 62 -7.78 -3.86 -6.52
CA ASP A 62 -6.85 -3.83 -5.39
C ASP A 62 -7.39 -4.56 -4.16
N TYR A 63 -8.70 -4.54 -3.94
CA TYR A 63 -9.36 -5.29 -2.88
C TYR A 63 -9.20 -6.81 -3.03
N THR A 64 -8.93 -7.27 -4.25
CA THR A 64 -8.63 -8.68 -4.51
C THR A 64 -7.13 -8.98 -4.45
N ILE A 65 -6.30 -8.09 -5.01
CA ILE A 65 -4.86 -8.31 -5.21
C ILE A 65 -4.06 -7.99 -3.94
N VAL A 66 -4.32 -6.85 -3.29
CA VAL A 66 -3.54 -6.39 -2.14
C VAL A 66 -3.56 -7.41 -1.00
N PRO A 67 -4.69 -8.01 -0.58
CA PRO A 67 -4.69 -9.02 0.49
C PRO A 67 -3.78 -10.22 0.20
N GLN A 68 -3.69 -10.68 -1.05
CA GLN A 68 -2.80 -11.79 -1.44
C GLN A 68 -1.33 -11.39 -1.28
N ASN A 69 -0.99 -10.17 -1.68
CA ASN A 69 0.36 -9.66 -1.50
C ASN A 69 0.72 -9.39 -0.03
N LEU A 70 -0.28 -9.04 0.80
CA LEU A 70 -0.08 -8.91 2.24
C LEU A 70 0.15 -10.27 2.92
N GLN A 71 -0.52 -11.35 2.48
CA GLN A 71 -0.20 -12.71 2.93
C GLN A 71 1.23 -13.10 2.60
N GLU A 72 1.72 -12.72 1.41
CA GLU A 72 3.10 -12.98 1.03
C GLU A 72 4.09 -12.23 1.94
N ILE A 73 3.80 -10.97 2.30
CA ILE A 73 4.59 -10.22 3.29
C ILE A 73 4.58 -10.94 4.65
N VAL A 74 3.41 -11.36 5.14
CA VAL A 74 3.27 -12.13 6.39
C VAL A 74 4.14 -13.38 6.35
N HIS A 75 4.01 -14.18 5.29
CA HIS A 75 4.78 -15.40 5.10
C HIS A 75 6.29 -15.13 5.15
N ARG A 76 6.76 -14.08 4.45
CA ARG A 76 8.18 -13.71 4.45
C ARG A 76 8.65 -13.22 5.81
N MET A 77 7.83 -12.45 6.54
CA MET A 77 8.16 -12.02 7.90
C MET A 77 8.28 -13.22 8.85
N GLU A 78 7.34 -14.17 8.78
CA GLU A 78 7.33 -15.38 9.62
C GLU A 78 8.51 -16.32 9.31
N ASN A 79 9.00 -16.32 8.07
CA ASN A 79 10.15 -17.12 7.64
C ASN A 79 11.50 -16.39 7.79
N ASN A 80 11.57 -15.30 8.56
CA ASN A 80 12.78 -14.49 8.76
C ASN A 80 13.40 -13.94 7.47
N GLN A 81 12.55 -13.55 6.50
CA GLN A 81 12.95 -12.94 5.22
C GLN A 81 12.40 -11.51 5.04
N PRO A 82 12.66 -10.58 5.99
CA PRO A 82 12.00 -9.27 6.04
C PRO A 82 12.42 -8.29 4.95
N ARG A 83 13.44 -8.62 4.14
CA ARG A 83 14.03 -7.71 3.17
C ARG A 83 12.96 -7.18 2.19
N GLY A 84 12.81 -5.86 2.14
CA GLY A 84 11.86 -5.18 1.25
C GLY A 84 10.39 -5.23 1.67
N CYS A 85 10.03 -6.01 2.70
CA CYS A 85 8.65 -6.12 3.18
C CYS A 85 8.10 -4.77 3.65
N TRP A 86 8.91 -3.98 4.38
CA TRP A 86 8.52 -2.62 4.80
C TRP A 86 8.21 -1.71 3.61
N SER A 87 9.11 -1.67 2.62
CA SER A 87 8.96 -0.83 1.42
C SER A 87 7.68 -1.17 0.65
N ARG A 88 7.40 -2.47 0.46
CA ARG A 88 6.17 -2.93 -0.20
C ARG A 88 4.92 -2.62 0.62
N LEU A 89 4.98 -2.75 1.95
CA LEU A 89 3.86 -2.40 2.82
C LEU A 89 3.53 -0.89 2.73
N VAL A 90 4.56 -0.03 2.73
CA VAL A 90 4.39 1.42 2.49
C VAL A 90 3.80 1.69 1.10
N HIS A 91 4.24 0.97 0.07
CA HIS A 91 3.68 1.08 -1.27
C HIS A 91 2.17 0.77 -1.29
N TYR A 92 1.74 -0.34 -0.70
CA TYR A 92 0.32 -0.68 -0.63
C TYR A 92 -0.49 0.32 0.19
N HIS A 93 0.04 0.78 1.32
CA HIS A 93 -0.63 1.80 2.11
C HIS A 93 -0.87 3.09 1.30
N LYS A 94 0.17 3.57 0.60
CA LYS A 94 0.07 4.75 -0.27
C LYS A 94 -0.88 4.51 -1.44
N ARG A 95 -0.81 3.35 -2.10
CA ARG A 95 -1.68 2.96 -3.21
C ARG A 95 -3.15 2.99 -2.80
N VAL A 96 -3.50 2.31 -1.71
CA VAL A 96 -4.89 2.28 -1.21
C VAL A 96 -5.37 3.66 -0.80
N ARG A 97 -4.52 4.47 -0.15
CA ARG A 97 -4.88 5.83 0.29
C ARG A 97 -5.17 6.80 -0.87
N ARG A 98 -4.61 6.58 -2.06
CA ARG A 98 -4.81 7.45 -3.22
C ARG A 98 -6.20 7.30 -3.84
N TYR A 99 -6.92 6.20 -3.55
CA TYR A 99 -8.27 6.02 -4.06
C TYR A 99 -9.23 7.09 -3.51
N VAL A 100 -10.01 7.67 -4.42
CA VAL A 100 -11.16 8.52 -4.07
C VAL A 100 -12.39 7.63 -4.07
N ALA A 101 -12.97 7.38 -2.90
CA ALA A 101 -14.17 6.55 -2.79
C ALA A 101 -15.36 7.25 -3.48
N GLY A 102 -15.93 6.60 -4.49
CA GLY A 102 -17.12 7.09 -5.20
C GLY A 102 -18.43 6.77 -4.48
N ASP A 103 -18.44 5.73 -3.64
CA ASP A 103 -19.59 5.31 -2.85
C ASP A 103 -19.18 4.77 -1.47
N ARG A 104 -20.17 4.44 -0.64
CA ARG A 104 -19.96 3.94 0.72
C ARG A 104 -19.23 2.59 0.74
N ARG A 105 -19.54 1.69 -0.18
CA ARG A 105 -18.92 0.35 -0.23
C ARG A 105 -17.43 0.44 -0.55
N THR A 106 -17.09 1.31 -1.50
CA THR A 106 -15.71 1.62 -1.89
C THR A 106 -14.96 2.22 -0.70
N LEU A 107 -15.59 3.12 0.05
CA LEU A 107 -15.00 3.67 1.27
C LEU A 107 -14.73 2.58 2.33
N ASP A 108 -15.73 1.74 2.62
CA ASP A 108 -15.59 0.66 3.61
C ASP A 108 -14.46 -0.32 3.22
N ASN A 109 -14.36 -0.67 1.93
CA ASN A 109 -13.28 -1.50 1.40
C ASN A 109 -11.90 -0.84 1.54
N GLN A 110 -11.82 0.47 1.28
CA GLN A 110 -10.60 1.25 1.43
C GLN A 110 -10.14 1.27 2.88
N GLU A 111 -11.05 1.57 3.81
CA GLU A 111 -10.80 1.62 5.25
C GLU A 111 -10.32 0.26 5.77
N LEU A 112 -10.96 -0.83 5.34
CA LEU A 112 -10.60 -2.19 5.73
C LEU A 112 -9.17 -2.56 5.30
N LEU A 113 -8.80 -2.26 4.05
CA LEU A 113 -7.45 -2.52 3.56
C LEU A 113 -6.41 -1.68 4.31
N LEU A 114 -6.69 -0.40 4.57
CA LEU A 114 -5.78 0.47 5.31
C LEU A 114 -5.59 -0.01 6.76
N ASP A 115 -6.66 -0.41 7.45
CA ASP A 115 -6.56 -1.00 8.80
C ASP A 115 -5.72 -2.28 8.78
N LEU A 116 -5.94 -3.15 7.80
CA LEU A 116 -5.17 -4.39 7.65
C LEU A 116 -3.67 -4.09 7.47
N ILE A 117 -3.33 -3.17 6.58
CA ILE A 117 -1.95 -2.75 6.33
C ILE A 117 -1.33 -2.13 7.59
N ASN A 118 -2.08 -1.29 8.32
CA ASN A 118 -1.60 -0.68 9.55
C ASN A 118 -1.33 -1.70 10.66
N ARG A 119 -2.19 -2.70 10.83
CA ARG A 119 -1.98 -3.78 11.81
C ARG A 119 -0.72 -4.58 11.51
N LEU A 120 -0.44 -4.86 10.24
CA LEU A 120 0.80 -5.52 9.84
C LEU A 120 2.03 -4.64 10.12
N ALA A 121 1.91 -3.33 9.89
CA ALA A 121 2.96 -2.36 10.21
C ALA A 121 3.28 -2.36 11.72
N ILE A 122 2.25 -2.35 12.57
CA ILE A 122 2.40 -2.42 14.02
C ILE A 122 3.01 -3.76 14.44
N LYS A 123 2.45 -4.89 13.97
CA LYS A 123 2.87 -6.26 14.36
C LYS A 123 4.33 -6.55 14.03
N TYR A 124 4.76 -6.23 12.81
CA TYR A 124 6.05 -6.68 12.29
C TYR A 124 7.13 -5.59 12.30
N PHE A 125 6.74 -4.32 12.38
CA PHE A 125 7.68 -3.20 12.29
C PHE A 125 7.58 -2.21 13.46
N ASN A 126 6.58 -2.36 14.35
CA ASN A 126 6.31 -1.45 15.46
C ASN A 126 6.12 0.01 15.00
N VAL A 127 5.40 0.20 13.90
CA VAL A 127 5.09 1.51 13.33
C VAL A 127 3.59 1.65 13.11
N ASP A 128 3.00 2.71 13.66
CA ASP A 128 1.64 3.14 13.31
C ASP A 128 1.70 4.01 12.04
N MET A 129 1.13 3.53 10.94
CA MET A 129 1.11 4.25 9.67
C MET A 129 0.12 5.42 9.66
N ASN A 130 -0.84 5.44 10.58
CA ASN A 130 -1.83 6.53 10.66
C ASN A 130 -1.20 7.87 11.00
N GLN A 131 -0.04 7.88 11.68
CA GLN A 131 0.70 9.10 11.99
C GLN A 131 1.21 9.85 10.73
N PHE A 132 1.30 9.16 9.59
CA PHE A 132 1.74 9.73 8.31
C PHE A 132 0.58 10.24 7.45
N VAL A 133 -0.65 10.20 7.97
CA VAL A 133 -1.85 10.70 7.30
C VAL A 133 -2.16 12.11 7.83
N PRO A 134 -2.29 13.13 6.96
CA PRO A 134 -2.65 14.48 7.40
C PRO A 134 -3.99 14.49 8.16
N GLN A 135 -4.05 15.14 9.33
CA GLN A 135 -5.21 15.17 10.23
C GLN A 135 -6.51 15.75 9.65
N ARG A 136 -6.56 16.21 8.40
CA ARG A 136 -7.81 16.66 7.75
C ARG A 136 -8.80 15.51 7.48
N SER A 137 -8.38 14.26 7.61
CA SER A 137 -9.24 13.06 7.61
C SER A 137 -9.57 12.55 9.02
N SER A 138 -9.40 13.36 10.07
CA SER A 138 -9.61 12.97 11.48
C SER A 138 -11.05 12.63 11.88
N PHE A 139 -12.04 12.83 10.99
CA PHE A 139 -13.43 12.48 11.29
C PHE A 139 -13.79 11.00 11.04
N TRP A 140 -12.88 10.20 10.47
CA TRP A 140 -13.26 8.95 9.79
C TRP A 140 -12.74 7.66 10.45
N TRP A 141 -11.86 7.74 11.46
CA TRP A 141 -11.14 6.56 12.01
C TRP A 141 -11.60 6.10 13.39
N SER A 142 -12.80 6.47 13.83
CA SER A 142 -13.35 6.02 15.11
C SER A 142 -14.65 5.24 14.87
N ASN A 143 -14.58 3.92 15.06
CA ASN A 143 -15.69 2.96 15.30
C ASN A 143 -15.88 1.74 14.36
N HIS A 144 -14.83 1.11 13.82
CA HIS A 144 -14.98 -0.18 13.13
C HIS A 144 -14.11 -1.32 13.68
N HIS A 145 -14.12 -1.49 15.01
CA HIS A 145 -13.39 -2.59 15.66
C HIS A 145 -14.12 -3.95 15.67
N THR A 146 -15.39 -4.02 15.23
CA THR A 146 -16.25 -5.17 15.55
C THR A 146 -16.60 -6.10 14.37
N GLU A 147 -16.49 -5.67 13.10
CA GLU A 147 -17.02 -6.45 11.95
C GLU A 147 -15.99 -7.15 11.06
N LEU A 148 -14.70 -7.06 11.38
CA LEU A 148 -13.64 -7.61 10.51
C LEU A 148 -13.46 -9.14 10.57
N LYS A 149 -14.10 -9.84 11.52
CA LYS A 149 -13.91 -11.29 11.74
C LYS A 149 -14.28 -12.17 10.54
N PHE A 150 -15.14 -11.71 9.63
CA PHE A 150 -15.64 -12.54 8.53
C PHE A 150 -14.73 -12.59 7.29
N LEU A 151 -13.92 -11.56 7.01
CA LEU A 151 -12.97 -11.56 5.89
C LEU A 151 -11.63 -12.24 6.25
N PHE A 152 -11.28 -12.33 7.54
CA PHE A 152 -10.11 -13.08 7.99
C PHE A 152 -10.23 -14.59 7.76
N ALA A 153 -11.46 -15.14 7.73
CA ALA A 153 -11.69 -16.57 7.51
C ALA A 153 -11.46 -17.00 6.06
N SER A 154 -11.70 -16.13 5.08
CA SER A 154 -11.46 -16.39 3.66
C SER A 154 -10.02 -16.08 3.22
N CYS A 155 -9.33 -15.17 3.92
CA CYS A 155 -7.94 -14.81 3.60
C CYS A 155 -6.87 -15.53 4.45
N GLN A 156 -7.19 -16.40 5.42
CA GLN A 156 -6.19 -17.12 6.25
C GLN A 156 -5.07 -16.26 6.89
N ILE A 157 -5.19 -14.92 6.93
CA ILE A 157 -4.22 -14.07 7.64
C ILE A 157 -4.64 -14.08 9.11
N GLN A 158 -4.00 -14.93 9.92
CA GLN A 158 -4.11 -14.85 11.37
C GLN A 158 -3.17 -13.74 11.88
N ILE A 159 -3.74 -12.55 12.14
CA ILE A 159 -3.02 -11.45 12.78
C ILE A 159 -2.94 -11.70 14.29
#